data_AF-A0A7C7SHA8-F1
#
_entry.id   AF-A0A7C7SHA8-F1
#
_cell.length_a   1.000
_cell.length_b   1.000
_cell.length_c   1.000
_cell.angle_alpha   90.00
_cell.angle_beta   90.00
_cell.angle_gamma   90.00
#
_symmetry.space_group_name_H-M   'P 1'
#
loop_
_entity.id
_entity.type
_entity.pdbx_description
1 polymer ?
#
loop_
_entity_poly.entity_id
_entity_poly.type
_entity_poly.pdbx_seq_one_letter_code
_entity_poly.pdbx_strand_id
1 'polypeptide(L)'
;MTEGYAALNGSGLQQIYINVYRTGQSGNQSNYRIIVRYIAAGYGSWTNNTQYWSANAGGATWSGTWNIPYANRYNDITLLDTTFSRTHDSAGYGTGFTSTASIDTDHSSIGDGSVSVPEETPPRIPKAPGAPGTPVLTGALPTSIDAAW
;
A
#
# COMPACT_ATOMS: atom_id res chain seq x y z
N MET A 1 0.75 9.69 5.28
CA MET A 1 0.84 9.71 3.81
C MET A 1 2.29 9.45 3.50
N THR A 2 2.56 8.43 2.69
CA THR A 2 3.93 8.00 2.43
C THR A 2 4.14 7.99 0.93
N GLU A 3 5.04 8.84 0.46
CA GLU A 3 5.33 8.98 -0.96
C GLU A 3 6.83 8.96 -1.22
N GLY A 4 7.19 8.64 -2.46
CA GLY A 4 8.58 8.51 -2.87
C GLY A 4 8.73 8.65 -4.36
N TYR A 5 9.93 9.09 -4.75
CA TYR A 5 10.36 9.21 -6.13
C TYR A 5 11.70 8.49 -6.31
N ALA A 6 11.91 7.88 -7.48
CA ALA A 6 13.22 7.42 -7.90
C ALA A 6 13.46 7.78 -9.36
N ALA A 7 14.68 8.20 -9.67
CA ALA A 7 15.11 8.36 -11.06
C ALA A 7 15.15 7.00 -11.74
N LEU A 8 14.75 6.98 -13.01
CA LEU A 8 15.01 5.85 -13.88
C LEU A 8 16.46 5.92 -14.38
N ASN A 9 17.07 4.77 -14.66
CA ASN A 9 18.51 4.66 -14.97
C ASN A 9 18.87 5.00 -16.43
N GLY A 10 17.92 5.57 -17.19
CA GLY A 10 18.16 6.05 -18.54
C GLY A 10 18.94 7.36 -18.57
N SER A 11 19.34 7.77 -19.78
CA SER A 11 20.02 9.06 -19.98
C SER A 11 19.14 10.30 -19.75
N GLY A 12 17.81 10.15 -19.71
CA GLY A 12 16.89 11.22 -19.37
C GLY A 12 16.49 11.22 -17.89
N LEU A 13 15.93 12.34 -17.43
CA LEU A 13 15.63 12.58 -16.01
C LEU A 13 14.21 12.12 -15.62
N GLN A 14 13.70 11.04 -16.22
CA GLN A 14 12.35 10.57 -15.89
C GLN A 14 12.36 9.82 -14.57
N GLN A 15 11.19 9.77 -13.92
CA GLN A 15 11.09 9.22 -12.58
C GLN A 15 9.87 8.32 -12.46
N ILE A 16 9.94 7.41 -11.50
CA ILE A 16 8.78 6.71 -10.97
C ILE A 16 8.35 7.37 -9.65
N TYR A 17 7.04 7.50 -9.47
CA TYR A 17 6.41 7.98 -8.25
C TYR A 17 5.49 6.91 -7.68
N ILE A 18 5.54 6.74 -6.36
CA ILE A 18 4.55 5.96 -5.61
C ILE A 18 4.04 6.80 -4.44
N ASN A 19 2.74 6.72 -4.18
CA ASN A 19 2.13 7.20 -2.96
C ASN A 19 1.18 6.15 -2.42
N VAL A 20 1.37 5.81 -1.15
CA VAL A 20 0.49 4.91 -0.41
C VAL A 20 0.07 5.61 0.87
N TYR A 21 -1.23 5.61 1.12
CA TYR A 21 -1.77 6.16 2.35
C TYR A 21 -3.05 5.48 2.76
N ARG A 22 -3.25 5.41 4.07
CA ARG A 22 -4.49 4.93 4.67
C ARG A 22 -5.65 5.89 4.38
N THR A 23 -6.77 5.34 3.96
CA THR A 23 -8.02 6.07 3.72
C THR A 23 -9.05 5.88 4.84
N GLY A 24 -8.92 4.83 5.65
CA GLY A 24 -9.78 4.63 6.82
C GLY A 24 -9.69 3.22 7.40
N GLN A 25 -10.58 2.92 8.34
CA GLN A 25 -10.76 1.58 8.92
C GLN A 25 -12.24 1.21 8.86
N SER A 26 -12.53 -0.04 8.51
CA SER A 26 -13.90 -0.56 8.47
C SER A 26 -13.90 -2.05 8.85
N GLY A 27 -14.81 -2.44 9.74
CA GLY A 27 -14.89 -3.80 10.26
C GLY A 27 -13.57 -4.22 10.92
N ASN A 28 -12.93 -5.27 10.38
CA ASN A 28 -11.63 -5.78 10.84
C ASN A 28 -10.47 -5.43 9.90
N GLN A 29 -10.58 -4.33 9.15
CA GLN A 29 -9.63 -4.00 8.09
C GLN A 29 -9.24 -2.52 8.13
N SER A 30 -8.00 -2.24 7.73
CA SER A 30 -7.57 -0.90 7.31
C SER A 30 -7.62 -0.81 5.78
N ASN A 31 -8.15 0.29 5.27
CA ASN A 31 -8.25 0.58 3.84
C ASN A 31 -7.17 1.58 3.43
N TYR A 32 -6.63 1.39 2.25
CA TYR A 32 -5.52 2.15 1.70
C TYR A 32 -5.81 2.51 0.24
N ARG A 33 -5.17 3.57 -0.23
CA ARG A 33 -5.09 3.93 -1.64
C ARG A 33 -3.63 3.91 -2.07
N ILE A 34 -3.39 3.39 -3.26
CA ILE A 34 -2.09 3.41 -3.94
C ILE A 34 -2.22 4.19 -5.24
N ILE A 35 -1.26 5.06 -5.49
CA ILE A 35 -1.11 5.79 -6.74
C ILE A 35 0.32 5.54 -7.24
N VAL A 36 0.45 5.14 -8.50
CA VAL A 36 1.73 5.00 -9.19
C VAL A 36 1.72 5.87 -10.44
N ARG A 37 2.76 6.68 -10.61
CA ARG A 37 2.92 7.54 -11.79
C ARG A 37 4.29 7.39 -12.40
N TYR A 38 4.31 7.52 -13.71
CA TYR A 38 5.51 7.86 -14.47
C TYR A 38 5.58 9.38 -14.60
N ILE A 39 6.69 9.97 -14.17
CA ILE A 39 6.98 11.40 -14.25
C ILE A 39 7.86 11.63 -15.47
N ALA A 40 7.32 12.32 -16.48
CA ALA A 40 7.96 12.45 -17.77
C ALA A 40 8.93 13.63 -17.81
N ALA A 41 10.08 13.46 -18.48
CA ALA A 41 11.12 14.49 -18.58
C ALA A 41 11.64 14.70 -20.02
N GLY A 42 10.74 14.67 -20.99
CA GLY A 42 11.02 15.07 -22.38
C GLY A 42 11.39 13.96 -23.34
N TYR A 43 11.47 12.71 -22.88
CA TYR A 43 11.68 11.54 -23.74
C TYR A 43 10.41 10.71 -23.82
N GLY A 44 9.96 10.44 -25.06
CA GLY A 44 8.90 9.48 -25.35
C GLY A 44 9.50 8.19 -25.87
N SER A 45 8.70 7.12 -25.92
CA SER A 45 9.14 5.86 -26.52
C SER A 45 9.18 5.98 -28.05
N TRP A 46 10.09 5.26 -28.70
CA TRP A 46 10.04 5.04 -30.15
C TRP A 46 8.65 4.53 -30.53
N THR A 47 8.15 4.92 -31.71
CA THR A 47 6.80 4.62 -32.21
C THR A 47 6.27 3.26 -31.73
N ASN A 48 5.29 3.30 -30.82
CA ASN A 48 4.56 2.15 -30.26
C ASN A 48 5.35 1.16 -29.41
N ASN A 49 6.49 1.55 -28.83
CA ASN A 49 7.21 0.64 -27.96
C ASN A 49 6.55 0.51 -26.57
N THR A 50 6.26 -0.73 -26.18
CA THR A 50 5.54 -1.10 -24.95
C THR A 50 6.49 -1.17 -23.76
N GLN A 51 6.15 -0.45 -22.70
CA GLN A 51 6.89 -0.40 -21.43
C GLN A 51 6.14 -1.16 -20.35
N TYR A 52 6.83 -1.65 -19.32
CA TYR A 52 6.28 -2.52 -18.28
C TYR A 52 6.41 -1.91 -16.89
N TRP A 53 5.36 -2.04 -16.08
CA TRP A 53 5.37 -1.56 -14.71
C TRP A 53 4.79 -2.61 -13.78
N SER A 54 5.23 -2.56 -12.53
CA SER A 54 4.66 -3.34 -11.45
C SER A 54 4.60 -2.53 -10.17
N ALA A 55 3.69 -2.92 -9.28
CA ALA A 55 3.56 -2.36 -7.95
C ALA A 55 3.16 -3.44 -6.95
N ASN A 56 3.70 -3.34 -5.74
CA ASN A 56 3.26 -4.11 -4.59
C ASN A 56 2.97 -3.16 -3.43
N ALA A 57 1.83 -3.32 -2.77
CA ALA A 57 1.55 -2.64 -1.51
C ALA A 57 0.92 -3.61 -0.51
N GLY A 58 1.68 -3.95 0.53
CA GLY A 58 1.18 -4.76 1.63
C GLY A 58 0.67 -6.14 1.22
N GLY A 59 1.27 -6.72 0.17
CA GLY A 59 0.91 -8.02 -0.39
C GLY A 59 -0.05 -7.97 -1.58
N ALA A 60 -0.70 -6.83 -1.86
CA ALA A 60 -1.48 -6.65 -3.08
C ALA A 60 -0.54 -6.29 -4.25
N THR A 61 -0.65 -6.99 -5.37
CA THR A 61 0.22 -6.83 -6.55
C THR A 61 -0.55 -6.34 -7.75
N TRP A 62 0.04 -5.41 -8.50
CA TRP A 62 -0.46 -4.93 -9.78
C TRP A 62 0.68 -4.86 -10.79
N SER A 63 0.32 -4.96 -12.07
CA SER A 63 1.24 -4.78 -13.17
C SER A 63 0.47 -4.38 -14.40
N GLY A 64 1.16 -3.76 -15.35
CA GLY A 64 0.57 -3.45 -16.64
C GLY A 64 1.63 -3.00 -17.63
N THR A 65 1.11 -2.61 -18.79
CA THR A 65 1.91 -2.05 -19.86
C THR A 65 1.40 -0.68 -20.24
N TRP A 66 2.28 0.16 -20.77
CA TRP A 66 1.91 1.45 -21.35
C TRP A 66 2.89 1.84 -22.44
N ASN A 67 2.49 2.85 -23.22
CA ASN A 67 3.35 3.46 -24.23
C ASN A 67 3.48 4.94 -23.86
N ILE A 68 4.62 5.54 -24.16
CA ILE A 68 4.85 6.97 -23.90
C ILE A 68 4.86 7.66 -25.27
N PRO A 69 3.69 8.07 -25.79
CA PRO A 69 3.67 8.72 -27.10
C PRO A 69 4.51 9.99 -27.04
N TYR A 70 5.26 10.26 -28.10
CA TYR A 70 6.13 11.44 -28.17
C TYR A 70 5.37 12.75 -27.89
N ALA A 71 4.08 12.83 -28.23
CA ALA A 71 3.22 13.96 -27.91
C ALA A 71 3.08 14.23 -26.39
N ASN A 72 3.17 13.19 -25.57
CA ASN A 72 3.01 13.25 -24.11
C ASN A 72 4.35 13.14 -23.35
N ARG A 73 5.48 13.34 -24.04
CA ARG A 73 6.83 13.19 -23.44
C ARG A 73 7.13 14.13 -22.26
N TYR A 74 6.26 15.09 -21.98
CA TYR A 74 6.34 16.01 -20.83
C TYR A 74 5.14 15.88 -19.87
N ASN A 75 4.24 14.93 -20.11
CA ASN A 75 3.05 14.75 -19.28
C ASN A 75 3.24 13.57 -18.34
N ASP A 76 2.93 13.77 -17.07
CA ASP A 76 2.87 12.67 -16.11
C ASP A 76 1.76 11.69 -16.48
N ILE A 77 2.06 10.39 -16.36
CA ILE A 77 1.14 9.31 -16.71
C ILE A 77 0.80 8.55 -15.43
N THR A 78 -0.49 8.46 -15.11
CA THR A 78 -0.96 7.61 -14.01
C THR A 78 -1.04 6.17 -14.50
N LEU A 79 -0.23 5.30 -13.89
CA LEU A 79 -0.16 3.87 -14.21
C LEU A 79 -1.14 3.07 -13.36
N LEU A 80 -1.30 3.46 -12.09
CA LEU A 80 -2.21 2.84 -11.13
C LEU A 80 -2.83 3.92 -10.24
N ASP A 81 -4.13 3.79 -10.00
CA ASP A 81 -4.86 4.51 -8.97
C ASP A 81 -5.99 3.62 -8.46
N THR A 82 -5.79 3.00 -7.30
CA THR A 82 -6.76 2.03 -6.77
C THR A 82 -6.71 1.93 -5.25
N THR A 83 -7.67 1.21 -4.69
CA THR A 83 -7.76 0.94 -3.25
C THR A 83 -7.52 -0.53 -2.94
N PHE A 84 -6.95 -0.80 -1.77
CA PHE A 84 -6.82 -2.15 -1.22
C PHE A 84 -7.03 -2.13 0.29
N SER A 85 -7.25 -3.31 0.87
CA SER A 85 -7.52 -3.46 2.29
C SER A 85 -6.60 -4.50 2.91
N ARG A 86 -6.24 -4.31 4.19
CA ARG A 86 -5.47 -5.28 4.98
C ARG A 86 -6.19 -5.62 6.27
N THR A 87 -6.31 -6.91 6.53
CA THR A 87 -6.98 -7.47 7.71
C THR A 87 -6.11 -7.35 8.95
N HIS A 88 -6.75 -7.07 10.09
CA HIS A 88 -6.13 -7.07 11.41
C HIS A 88 -6.25 -8.46 12.06
N ASP A 89 -5.40 -8.75 13.03
CA ASP A 89 -5.50 -9.96 13.83
C ASP A 89 -6.76 -10.00 14.72
N SER A 90 -6.95 -11.09 15.46
CA SER A 90 -8.10 -11.27 16.36
C SER A 90 -8.14 -10.24 17.49
N ALA A 91 -6.99 -9.71 17.90
CA ALA A 91 -6.86 -8.66 18.90
C ALA A 91 -7.03 -7.25 18.31
N GLY A 92 -7.18 -7.12 16.99
CA GLY A 92 -7.39 -5.88 16.27
C GLY A 92 -6.12 -5.14 15.88
N TYR A 93 -4.94 -5.76 15.95
CA TYR A 93 -3.67 -5.17 15.50
C TYR A 93 -3.42 -5.46 14.02
N GLY A 94 -2.91 -4.45 13.30
CA GLY A 94 -2.37 -4.63 11.96
C GLY A 94 -0.84 -4.53 11.99
N THR A 95 -0.20 -4.73 10.84
CA THR A 95 1.25 -4.59 10.69
C THR A 95 1.60 -3.54 9.64
N GLY A 96 2.67 -2.78 9.88
CA GLY A 96 3.30 -1.95 8.86
C GLY A 96 3.80 -2.78 7.67
N PHE A 97 4.13 -2.11 6.57
CA PHE A 97 4.58 -2.77 5.33
C PHE A 97 5.40 -1.82 4.47
N THR A 98 6.17 -2.37 3.54
CA THR A 98 6.79 -1.58 2.48
C THR A 98 5.96 -1.73 1.21
N SER A 99 5.78 -0.63 0.51
CA SER A 99 5.21 -0.62 -0.84
C SER A 99 6.30 -0.28 -1.83
N THR A 100 6.27 -0.92 -3.00
CA THR A 100 7.28 -0.76 -4.05
C THR A 100 6.57 -0.58 -5.37
N ALA A 101 7.07 0.33 -6.21
CA ALA A 101 6.72 0.39 -7.62
C ALA A 101 8.00 0.29 -8.45
N SER A 102 7.88 -0.31 -9.64
CA SER A 102 8.97 -0.48 -10.58
C SER A 102 8.53 -0.23 -12.01
N ILE A 103 9.44 0.32 -12.80
CA ILE A 103 9.33 0.52 -14.24
C ILE A 103 10.49 -0.23 -14.90
N ASP A 104 10.16 -0.97 -15.95
CA ASP A 104 11.08 -1.72 -16.82
C ASP A 104 10.80 -1.28 -18.27
N THR A 105 11.86 -0.79 -18.91
CA THR A 105 11.84 -0.21 -20.25
C THR A 105 12.95 -0.80 -21.11
N ASP A 106 12.67 -0.92 -22.38
CA ASP A 106 13.69 -1.22 -23.40
C ASP A 106 14.20 0.06 -24.08
N HIS A 107 14.02 1.22 -23.44
CA HIS A 107 14.37 2.53 -23.97
C HIS A 107 15.54 3.16 -23.20
N SER A 108 16.73 3.21 -23.81
CA SER A 108 17.97 3.68 -23.15
C SER A 108 17.94 5.12 -22.59
N SER A 109 17.06 5.98 -23.08
CA SER A 109 16.85 7.32 -22.48
C SER A 109 15.80 7.39 -21.39
N ILE A 110 15.00 6.34 -21.19
CA ILE A 110 14.02 6.26 -20.11
C ILE A 110 14.60 5.40 -19.00
N GLY A 111 14.98 4.17 -19.35
CA GLY A 111 15.59 3.22 -18.44
C GLY A 111 14.62 2.74 -17.36
N ASP A 112 15.20 1.96 -16.45
CA ASP A 112 14.47 1.19 -15.45
C ASP A 112 14.68 1.82 -14.08
N GLY A 113 13.77 1.54 -13.17
CA GLY A 113 13.92 2.02 -11.81
C GLY A 113 12.84 1.50 -10.90
N SER A 114 13.12 1.57 -9.61
CA SER A 114 12.16 1.22 -8.56
C SER A 114 12.24 2.20 -7.41
N VAL A 115 11.11 2.35 -6.73
CA VAL A 115 10.97 3.19 -5.53
C VAL A 115 10.19 2.42 -4.49
N SER A 116 10.62 2.55 -3.23
CA SER A 116 9.99 1.90 -2.09
C SER A 116 9.67 2.91 -1.00
N VAL A 117 8.50 2.77 -0.39
CA VAL A 117 7.99 3.63 0.69
C VAL A 117 7.44 2.80 1.84
N PRO A 118 7.81 3.09 3.10
CA PRO A 118 7.28 2.36 4.26
C PRO A 118 5.94 2.93 4.73
N GLU A 119 4.95 2.08 4.98
CA GLU A 119 3.72 2.44 5.68
C GLU A 119 3.76 1.91 7.11
N GLU A 120 3.57 2.83 8.05
CA GLU A 120 3.57 2.55 9.49
C GLU A 120 2.41 1.64 9.90
N THR A 121 2.59 0.99 11.06
CA THR A 121 1.55 0.15 11.67
C THR A 121 0.25 0.94 11.88
N PRO A 122 -0.92 0.41 11.45
CA PRO A 122 -2.19 1.07 11.68
C PRO A 122 -2.60 1.08 13.16
N PRO A 123 -3.37 2.10 13.60
CA PRO A 123 -4.02 2.07 14.89
C PRO A 123 -4.79 0.77 15.08
N ARG A 124 -4.74 0.26 16.30
CA ARG A 124 -5.51 -0.92 16.69
C ARG A 124 -7.01 -0.63 16.49
N ILE A 125 -7.72 -1.57 15.87
CA ILE A 125 -9.19 -1.56 15.86
C ILE A 125 -9.65 -2.11 17.22
N PRO A 126 -10.35 -1.32 18.06
CA PRO A 126 -10.78 -1.80 19.36
C PRO A 126 -11.63 -3.06 19.25
N LYS A 127 -11.27 -4.07 20.06
CA LYS A 127 -12.08 -5.27 20.26
C LYS A 127 -12.70 -5.19 21.64
N ALA A 128 -14.00 -5.50 21.73
CA ALA A 128 -14.64 -5.73 23.00
C ALA A 128 -13.86 -6.85 23.74
N PRO A 129 -13.68 -6.72 25.07
CA PRO A 129 -13.19 -7.84 25.86
C PRO A 129 -14.05 -9.09 25.59
N GLY A 130 -13.43 -10.26 25.70
CA GLY A 130 -14.20 -11.50 25.76
C GLY A 130 -15.23 -11.43 26.88
N ALA A 131 -16.35 -12.15 26.73
CA ALA A 131 -17.27 -12.31 27.85
C ALA A 131 -16.48 -12.88 29.04
N PRO A 132 -16.73 -12.41 30.27
CA PRO A 132 -16.15 -13.03 31.45
C PRO A 132 -16.52 -14.52 31.49
N GLY A 133 -15.64 -15.34 32.06
CA GLY A 133 -15.92 -16.76 32.27
C GLY A 133 -17.17 -16.96 33.11
N THR A 134 -17.75 -18.17 33.06
CA THR A 134 -18.85 -18.53 33.96
C THR A 134 -18.38 -18.36 35.40
N PRO A 135 -19.05 -17.52 36.22
CA PRO A 135 -18.63 -17.29 37.58
C PRO A 135 -18.68 -18.60 38.38
N VAL A 136 -17.63 -18.85 39.15
CA VAL A 136 -17.64 -19.91 40.17
C VAL A 136 -18.07 -19.30 41.49
N LEU A 137 -19.16 -19.82 42.05
CA LEU A 137 -19.73 -19.34 43.32
C LEU A 137 -19.38 -20.32 44.45
N THR A 138 -18.72 -19.82 45.50
CA THR A 138 -18.32 -20.61 46.67
C THR A 138 -18.65 -19.87 47.97
N GLY A 139 -18.53 -20.55 49.12
CA GLY A 139 -18.60 -19.90 50.43
C GLY A 139 -19.96 -19.24 50.75
N ALA A 140 -21.07 -19.84 50.30
CA ALA A 140 -22.40 -19.27 50.52
C ALA A 140 -22.75 -19.22 52.03
N LEU A 141 -22.86 -18.01 52.57
CA LEU A 141 -23.28 -17.67 53.92
C LEU A 141 -24.58 -16.85 53.85
N PRO A 142 -25.32 -16.66 54.97
CA PRO A 142 -26.59 -15.93 54.97
C PRO A 142 -26.54 -14.51 54.39
N THR A 143 -25.37 -13.87 54.36
CA THR A 143 -25.18 -12.48 53.86
C THR A 143 -24.00 -12.32 52.91
N SER A 144 -23.35 -13.39 52.46
CA SER A 144 -22.18 -13.29 51.58
C SER A 144 -22.00 -14.53 50.70
N ILE A 145 -21.36 -14.32 49.55
CA ILE A 145 -20.93 -15.37 48.64
C ILE A 145 -19.66 -14.89 47.94
N ASP A 146 -18.73 -15.79 47.71
CA ASP A 146 -17.52 -15.51 46.95
C ASP A 146 -17.78 -15.83 45.47
N ALA A 147 -17.37 -14.93 44.59
CA ALA A 147 -17.45 -15.10 43.15
C ALA A 147 -16.06 -14.88 42.51
N ALA A 148 -15.66 -15.81 41.64
CA ALA A 148 -14.44 -15.71 40.84
C ALA A 148 -14.76 -15.89 39.34
N TRP A 149 -13.98 -15.22 38.47
CA TRP A 149 -14.11 -15.22 37.01
C TRP A 149 -12.78 -15.54 36.33
#